data_AF-A0A968RLV9-F1
#
_entry.id   AF-A0A968RLV9-F1
#
_cell.length_a   1.000
_cell.length_b   1.000
_cell.length_c   1.000
_cell.angle_alpha   90.00
_cell.angle_beta   90.00
_cell.angle_gamma   90.00
#
_symmetry.space_group_name_H-M   'P 1'
#
loop_
_entity.id
_entity.type
_entity.pdbx_description
1 polymer ?
#
loop_
_entity_poly.entity_id
_entity_poly.type
_entity_poly.pdbx_seq_one_letter_code
_entity_poly.pdbx_strand_id
1 'polypeptide(L)'
;ARITIVGDATDNSTTFTEDMLIDARPRTTASLLWEVAEPWGLWTAHRTPNLGAIVQEIVNRSNWQPGNALSFLLLGENQGPSELENAREFESFENIADPEDGGDGQNHPERVPQLIIYYSGVNSSALAVAIMPTDTITDDGVTFAASSDDAEQENDEIDALFDDDIDAGWEGEPDDQNILTAGLRFRGINIPREAVIDSAYILVFSHEAKTAEDVARITIAAEATDNAQTFTEDMLISDRPRTNASLLWEVAEPWGLWTPHRTPDLSHIVQEVVNREGWQAGNAIAFVLLGENQGPSEVENAREFESFENIADPEDGGDGQNHPERVPQLIIFYTVSDVVSSVSSLAANVKSLSLYPNPASANTVTVELESNEASDIRLYNTQGQLMSILRHDFGQQFDLNINHLPKGIYFVQATQNNQVYIQKLIVE
;
A
#
# COMPACT_ATOMS: atom_id res chain seq x y z
N ALA A 1 16.13 18.54 -1.03
CA ALA A 1 15.45 19.58 -1.85
C ALA A 1 14.03 19.81 -1.31
N ARG A 2 13.41 20.96 -1.59
CA ARG A 2 12.00 21.21 -1.23
C ARG A 2 11.19 21.50 -2.49
N ILE A 3 10.21 20.66 -2.77
CA ILE A 3 9.43 20.70 -4.01
C ILE A 3 7.95 20.76 -3.64
N THR A 4 7.24 21.82 -4.02
CA THR A 4 5.78 21.86 -3.92
C THR A 4 5.18 21.20 -5.16
N ILE A 5 4.37 20.18 -4.97
CA ILE A 5 3.61 19.51 -6.02
C ILE A 5 2.19 20.06 -6.02
N VAL A 6 1.73 20.48 -7.19
CA VAL A 6 0.33 20.85 -7.48
C VAL A 6 -0.12 20.17 -8.77
N GLY A 7 -1.42 20.14 -9.00
CA GLY A 7 -1.99 19.69 -10.26
C GLY A 7 -2.33 20.86 -11.18
N ASP A 8 -2.41 20.60 -12.48
CA ASP A 8 -3.06 21.50 -13.43
C ASP A 8 -4.57 21.48 -13.19
N ALA A 9 -5.14 22.60 -12.72
CA ALA A 9 -6.55 22.71 -12.37
C ALA A 9 -7.45 22.92 -13.60
N THR A 10 -7.38 21.98 -14.54
CA THR A 10 -8.20 21.89 -15.75
C THR A 10 -8.91 20.55 -15.82
N ASP A 11 -10.01 20.49 -16.59
CA ASP A 11 -10.78 19.25 -16.75
C ASP A 11 -10.05 18.22 -17.63
N ASN A 12 -9.20 18.69 -18.54
CA ASN A 12 -8.35 17.89 -19.41
C ASN A 12 -7.08 18.71 -19.70
N SER A 13 -5.96 18.32 -19.12
CA SER A 13 -4.73 19.08 -19.26
C SER A 13 -4.20 19.02 -20.69
N THR A 14 -3.72 20.15 -21.21
CA THR A 14 -3.13 20.21 -22.55
C THR A 14 -1.66 19.82 -22.55
N THR A 15 -1.16 19.31 -23.67
CA THR A 15 0.28 19.07 -23.89
C THR A 15 1.13 20.31 -23.58
N PHE A 16 2.33 20.11 -23.06
CA PHE A 16 3.29 21.19 -22.85
C PHE A 16 3.86 21.69 -24.18
N THR A 17 4.12 22.99 -24.26
CA THR A 17 4.63 23.67 -25.47
C THR A 17 5.66 24.71 -25.05
N GLU A 18 6.65 24.97 -25.89
CA GLU A 18 7.70 25.97 -25.62
C GLU A 18 7.16 27.39 -25.38
N ASP A 19 6.02 27.73 -25.99
CA ASP A 19 5.44 29.07 -25.92
C ASP A 19 4.66 29.35 -24.61
N MET A 20 4.53 28.35 -23.72
CA MET A 20 3.73 28.47 -22.50
C MET A 20 4.56 28.16 -21.27
N LEU A 21 4.66 29.15 -20.38
CA LEU A 21 5.31 28.97 -19.08
C LEU A 21 4.53 27.96 -18.23
N ILE A 22 5.24 26.99 -17.65
CA ILE A 22 4.69 26.01 -16.71
C ILE A 22 3.96 26.72 -15.56
N ASP A 23 4.56 27.80 -15.06
CA ASP A 23 4.00 28.58 -13.95
C ASP A 23 2.70 29.31 -14.29
N ALA A 24 2.37 29.50 -15.57
CA ALA A 24 1.16 30.16 -16.01
C ALA A 24 -0.07 29.23 -16.02
N ARG A 25 0.12 27.91 -15.86
CA ARG A 25 -0.99 26.96 -15.78
C ARG A 25 -1.81 27.17 -14.50
N PRO A 26 -3.14 27.02 -14.57
CA PRO A 26 -3.98 27.08 -13.38
C PRO A 26 -3.59 25.93 -12.43
N ARG A 27 -3.55 26.21 -11.13
CA ARG A 27 -3.07 25.27 -10.12
C ARG A 27 -4.22 24.80 -9.25
N THR A 28 -4.17 23.55 -8.82
CA THR A 28 -5.05 23.05 -7.77
C THR A 28 -4.85 23.85 -6.48
N THR A 29 -5.90 23.91 -5.66
CA THR A 29 -5.82 24.46 -4.31
C THR A 29 -5.12 23.47 -3.38
N ALA A 30 -5.44 22.19 -3.54
CA ALA A 30 -4.68 21.10 -2.97
C ALA A 30 -3.23 21.17 -3.48
N SER A 31 -2.30 21.13 -2.55
CA SER A 31 -0.88 21.09 -2.82
C SER A 31 -0.22 20.19 -1.79
N LEU A 32 0.96 19.70 -2.14
CA LEU A 32 1.73 18.85 -1.27
C LEU A 32 3.19 19.27 -1.32
N LEU A 33 3.81 19.43 -0.15
CA LEU A 33 5.24 19.65 -0.05
C LEU A 33 5.96 18.30 -0.01
N TRP A 34 6.89 18.10 -0.94
CA TRP A 34 7.85 17.02 -0.92
C TRP A 34 9.19 17.53 -0.39
N GLU A 35 9.49 17.14 0.84
CA GLU A 35 10.79 17.35 1.46
C GLU A 35 11.69 16.15 1.13
N VAL A 36 12.55 16.31 0.13
CA VAL A 36 13.51 15.27 -0.25
C VAL A 36 14.65 15.30 0.78
N ALA A 37 14.53 14.43 1.78
CA ALA A 37 15.52 14.19 2.82
C ALA A 37 16.51 13.08 2.46
N GLU A 38 16.05 12.09 1.69
CA GLU A 38 16.85 10.93 1.31
C GLU A 38 17.98 11.28 0.33
N PRO A 39 19.07 10.47 0.31
CA PRO A 39 20.07 10.54 -0.74
C PRO A 39 19.43 10.45 -2.12
N TRP A 40 19.91 11.26 -3.07
CA TRP A 40 19.43 11.22 -4.45
C TRP A 40 20.43 10.42 -5.29
N GLY A 41 20.21 9.11 -5.33
CA GLY A 41 21.08 8.16 -6.01
C GLY A 41 20.90 8.20 -7.53
N LEU A 42 21.96 7.86 -8.26
CA LEU A 42 21.86 7.65 -9.71
C LEU A 42 21.01 6.41 -9.96
N TRP A 43 20.00 6.55 -10.83
CA TRP A 43 19.10 5.45 -11.24
C TRP A 43 18.26 4.85 -10.12
N THR A 44 18.20 5.52 -8.97
CA THR A 44 17.37 5.13 -7.85
C THR A 44 15.95 5.68 -8.04
N ALA A 45 14.95 4.81 -7.88
CA ALA A 45 13.55 5.23 -7.90
C ALA A 45 13.24 6.10 -6.67
N HIS A 46 12.49 7.18 -6.87
CA HIS A 46 12.05 8.07 -5.78
C HIS A 46 10.54 8.27 -5.82
N ARG A 47 9.88 8.04 -4.69
CA ARG A 47 8.43 8.17 -4.57
C ARG A 47 8.03 9.54 -4.00
N THR A 48 7.08 10.20 -4.65
CA THR A 48 6.44 11.39 -4.08
C THR A 48 5.58 11.00 -2.87
N PRO A 49 5.27 11.93 -1.95
CA PRO A 49 4.20 11.69 -1.00
C PRO A 49 2.85 11.53 -1.72
N ASN A 50 1.83 11.07 -0.99
CA ASN A 50 0.52 10.72 -1.57
C ASN A 50 -0.16 11.93 -2.26
N LEU A 51 -0.36 11.84 -3.58
CA LEU A 51 -0.94 12.89 -4.42
C LEU A 51 -2.49 12.89 -4.43
N GLY A 52 -3.14 12.04 -3.63
CA GLY A 52 -4.57 11.77 -3.70
C GLY A 52 -5.45 13.01 -3.58
N ALA A 53 -5.12 13.98 -2.72
CA ALA A 53 -5.90 15.21 -2.59
C ALA A 53 -5.85 16.08 -3.88
N ILE A 54 -4.71 16.13 -4.55
CA ILE A 54 -4.52 16.86 -5.81
C ILE A 54 -5.32 16.19 -6.93
N VAL A 55 -5.15 14.87 -7.07
CA VAL A 55 -5.90 14.08 -8.06
C VAL A 55 -7.40 14.21 -7.81
N GLN A 56 -7.84 14.07 -6.56
CA GLN A 56 -9.26 14.16 -6.19
C GLN A 56 -9.86 15.51 -6.53
N GLU A 57 -9.12 16.61 -6.32
CA GLU A 57 -9.57 17.95 -6.72
C GLU A 57 -9.83 18.03 -8.22
N ILE A 58 -8.93 17.48 -9.05
CA ILE A 58 -9.07 17.53 -10.52
C ILE A 58 -10.22 16.64 -10.99
N VAL A 59 -10.32 15.40 -10.51
CA VAL A 59 -11.37 14.47 -10.96
C VAL A 59 -12.77 14.83 -10.44
N ASN A 60 -12.85 15.64 -9.38
CA ASN A 60 -14.11 16.20 -8.88
C ASN A 60 -14.67 17.35 -9.73
N ARG A 61 -13.90 17.84 -10.71
CA ARG A 61 -14.35 18.95 -11.55
C ARG A 61 -15.50 18.50 -12.44
N SER A 62 -16.47 19.39 -12.64
CA SER A 62 -17.77 19.02 -13.24
C SER A 62 -17.69 18.47 -14.66
N ASN A 63 -16.62 18.78 -15.41
CA ASN A 63 -16.44 18.26 -16.77
C ASN A 63 -15.29 17.25 -16.88
N TRP A 64 -14.77 16.73 -15.76
CA TRP A 64 -13.85 15.60 -15.81
C TRP A 64 -14.52 14.40 -16.48
N GLN A 65 -13.80 13.69 -17.34
CA GLN A 65 -14.26 12.49 -18.04
C GLN A 65 -13.15 11.43 -18.01
N PRO A 66 -13.50 10.12 -18.00
CA PRO A 66 -12.52 9.05 -18.19
C PRO A 66 -11.73 9.25 -19.49
N GLY A 67 -10.41 9.12 -19.42
CA GLY A 67 -9.51 9.35 -20.55
C GLY A 67 -8.98 10.78 -20.68
N ASN A 68 -9.44 11.72 -19.85
CA ASN A 68 -8.83 13.05 -19.77
C ASN A 68 -7.42 12.97 -19.17
N ALA A 69 -6.53 13.86 -19.63
CA ALA A 69 -5.16 13.95 -19.16
C ALA A 69 -5.07 14.68 -17.80
N LEU A 70 -4.23 14.14 -16.91
CA LEU A 70 -3.75 14.81 -15.71
C LEU A 70 -2.37 15.41 -15.98
N SER A 71 -2.05 16.49 -15.28
CA SER A 71 -0.67 17.02 -15.24
C SER A 71 -0.35 17.50 -13.84
N PHE A 72 0.88 17.26 -13.43
CA PHE A 72 1.43 17.75 -12.17
C PHE A 72 2.51 18.78 -12.46
N LEU A 73 2.60 19.78 -11.60
CA LEU A 73 3.59 20.83 -11.65
C LEU A 73 4.44 20.70 -10.39
N LEU A 74 5.73 20.40 -10.59
CA LEU A 74 6.71 20.26 -9.52
C LEU A 74 7.47 21.59 -9.41
N LEU A 75 7.25 22.30 -8.31
CA LEU A 75 7.73 23.67 -8.12
C LEU A 75 8.85 23.66 -7.08
N GLY A 76 10.07 23.96 -7.49
CA GLY A 76 11.18 24.13 -6.55
C GLY A 76 10.94 25.33 -5.63
N GLU A 77 11.07 25.13 -4.32
CA GLU A 77 11.02 26.24 -3.37
C GLU A 77 12.35 27.00 -3.35
N ASN A 78 12.28 28.33 -3.20
CA ASN A 78 13.49 29.12 -2.98
C ASN A 78 14.04 28.85 -1.57
N GLN A 79 15.14 28.11 -1.50
CA GLN A 79 15.81 27.75 -0.24
C GLN A 79 16.94 28.72 0.14
N GLY A 80 17.11 29.82 -0.60
CA GLY A 80 18.23 30.75 -0.45
C GLY A 80 19.50 30.29 -1.17
N PRO A 81 20.57 31.10 -1.11
CA PRO A 81 21.84 30.76 -1.74
C PRO A 81 22.48 29.53 -1.07
N SER A 82 23.05 28.65 -1.89
CA SER A 82 23.76 27.45 -1.47
C SER A 82 25.03 27.28 -2.31
N GLU A 83 26.11 26.78 -1.68
CA GLU A 83 27.35 26.39 -2.37
C GLU A 83 27.24 24.99 -3.01
N LEU A 84 26.20 24.24 -2.65
CA LEU A 84 25.90 22.91 -3.17
C LEU A 84 24.62 22.97 -4.01
N GLU A 85 24.62 22.22 -5.11
CA GLU A 85 23.44 22.02 -5.94
C GLU A 85 22.32 21.35 -5.16
N ASN A 86 21.14 21.97 -5.16
CA ASN A 86 19.95 21.48 -4.49
C ASN A 86 18.84 21.08 -5.47
N ALA A 87 19.11 21.14 -6.77
CA ALA A 87 18.26 20.58 -7.81
C ALA A 87 18.21 19.05 -7.69
N ARG A 88 17.15 18.47 -8.21
CA ARG A 88 16.96 17.02 -8.32
C ARG A 88 16.64 16.71 -9.77
N GLU A 89 17.53 15.95 -10.37
CA GLU A 89 17.42 15.49 -11.75
C GLU A 89 16.83 14.09 -11.73
N PHE A 90 15.92 13.82 -12.65
CA PHE A 90 15.29 12.52 -12.82
C PHE A 90 14.99 12.35 -14.29
N GLU A 91 14.98 11.09 -14.72
CA GLU A 91 14.79 10.77 -16.13
C GLU A 91 13.39 11.14 -16.60
N SER A 92 13.31 11.50 -17.88
CA SER A 92 12.06 11.81 -18.56
C SER A 92 11.73 10.72 -19.57
N PHE A 93 10.82 11.00 -20.51
CA PHE A 93 10.60 10.06 -21.61
C PHE A 93 11.80 10.12 -22.57
N GLU A 94 12.51 9.01 -22.72
CA GLU A 94 13.64 8.87 -23.64
C GLU A 94 13.18 8.84 -25.11
N ASN A 95 13.80 9.66 -25.95
CA ASN A 95 13.55 9.67 -27.39
C ASN A 95 14.82 9.27 -28.15
N ILE A 96 15.09 7.96 -28.18
CA ILE A 96 16.28 7.35 -28.82
C ILE A 96 16.53 7.74 -30.29
N ALA A 97 15.59 8.40 -30.96
CA ALA A 97 15.76 8.93 -32.32
C ALA A 97 16.42 10.32 -32.35
N ASP A 98 16.51 11.01 -31.21
CA ASP A 98 17.10 12.33 -31.06
C ASP A 98 18.50 12.22 -30.43
N PRO A 99 19.58 12.47 -31.19
CA PRO A 99 20.94 12.35 -30.69
C PRO A 99 21.36 13.46 -29.71
N GLU A 100 20.49 14.45 -29.45
CA GLU A 100 20.72 15.56 -28.52
C GLU A 100 19.81 15.50 -27.28
N ASP A 101 19.08 14.39 -27.05
CA ASP A 101 18.14 14.25 -25.92
C ASP A 101 18.81 14.18 -24.54
N GLY A 102 20.14 14.02 -24.49
CA GLY A 102 20.93 14.01 -23.26
C GLY A 102 20.99 12.65 -22.57
N GLY A 103 20.31 11.64 -23.11
CA GLY A 103 20.34 10.25 -22.65
C GLY A 103 21.59 9.50 -23.10
N ASP A 104 21.67 8.22 -22.74
CA ASP A 104 22.77 7.32 -23.15
C ASP A 104 22.54 6.67 -24.53
N GLY A 105 21.47 7.09 -25.23
CA GLY A 105 21.07 6.59 -26.54
C GLY A 105 20.42 5.20 -26.50
N GLN A 106 20.09 4.69 -25.31
CA GLN A 106 19.36 3.43 -25.11
C GLN A 106 17.96 3.72 -24.57
N ASN A 107 17.01 2.85 -24.91
CA ASN A 107 15.64 3.00 -24.43
C ASN A 107 15.53 2.39 -23.02
N HIS A 108 15.28 3.23 -22.02
CA HIS A 108 15.14 2.83 -20.61
C HIS A 108 13.70 3.00 -20.10
N PRO A 109 12.75 2.12 -20.49
CA PRO A 109 11.35 2.22 -20.06
C PRO A 109 11.15 2.08 -18.55
N GLU A 110 12.12 1.51 -17.83
CA GLU A 110 12.12 1.37 -16.37
C GLU A 110 12.43 2.68 -15.64
N ARG A 111 13.07 3.65 -16.31
CA ARG A 111 13.52 4.91 -15.67
C ARG A 111 12.54 6.07 -15.86
N VAL A 112 11.46 5.88 -16.62
CA VAL A 112 10.49 6.94 -16.88
C VAL A 112 9.57 7.19 -15.68
N PRO A 113 9.08 8.42 -15.45
CA PRO A 113 8.17 8.70 -14.36
C PRO A 113 6.85 7.91 -14.49
N GLN A 114 6.44 7.23 -13.41
CA GLN A 114 5.20 6.47 -13.35
C GLN A 114 4.19 7.11 -12.39
N LEU A 115 2.92 7.17 -12.81
CA LEU A 115 1.80 7.60 -11.96
C LEU A 115 0.97 6.38 -11.55
N ILE A 116 0.99 6.08 -10.26
CA ILE A 116 0.21 4.98 -9.67
C ILE A 116 -1.00 5.59 -8.94
N ILE A 117 -2.21 5.24 -9.38
CA ILE A 117 -3.47 5.70 -8.76
C ILE A 117 -4.28 4.50 -8.30
N TYR A 118 -4.59 4.51 -7.00
CA TYR A 118 -5.58 3.62 -6.39
C TYR A 118 -6.84 4.45 -6.12
N TYR A 119 -7.99 4.02 -6.64
CA TYR A 119 -9.25 4.74 -6.46
C TYR A 119 -10.42 3.79 -6.21
N SER A 120 -11.39 4.25 -5.45
CA SER A 120 -12.61 3.50 -5.13
C SER A 120 -13.83 4.37 -5.47
N GLY A 121 -14.91 3.75 -5.94
CA GLY A 121 -16.22 4.38 -6.10
C GLY A 121 -16.90 4.69 -4.76
N VAL A 122 -18.02 5.42 -4.83
CA VAL A 122 -18.71 6.05 -3.69
C VAL A 122 -19.14 5.09 -2.56
N ASN A 123 -19.22 3.78 -2.83
CA ASN A 123 -19.55 2.73 -1.84
C ASN A 123 -18.45 1.68 -1.65
N SER A 124 -17.31 1.83 -2.32
CA SER A 124 -16.18 0.90 -2.21
C SER A 124 -15.10 1.51 -1.33
N SER A 125 -14.57 0.68 -0.43
CA SER A 125 -13.39 0.98 0.38
C SER A 125 -12.16 0.38 -0.28
N ALA A 126 -11.00 0.94 0.03
CA ALA A 126 -9.71 0.36 -0.35
C ALA A 126 -8.94 0.04 0.93
N LEU A 127 -8.27 -1.11 0.92
CA LEU A 127 -7.30 -1.54 1.92
C LEU A 127 -5.98 -1.77 1.21
N ALA A 128 -4.89 -1.22 1.74
CA ALA A 128 -3.54 -1.53 1.31
C ALA A 128 -2.73 -1.91 2.56
N VAL A 129 -2.12 -3.10 2.54
CA VAL A 129 -1.36 -3.66 3.65
C VAL A 129 -0.05 -4.18 3.11
N ALA A 130 1.06 -3.71 3.67
CA ALA A 130 2.39 -4.26 3.41
C ALA A 130 2.69 -5.41 4.39
N ILE A 131 3.65 -6.26 4.04
CA ILE A 131 4.26 -7.17 5.01
C ILE A 131 4.88 -6.34 6.14
N MET A 132 4.79 -6.86 7.37
CA MET A 132 5.18 -6.17 8.60
C MET A 132 6.11 -7.09 9.39
N PRO A 133 7.03 -6.54 10.21
CA PRO A 133 7.91 -7.35 11.03
C PRO A 133 7.11 -8.25 11.99
N THR A 134 7.53 -9.50 12.12
CA THR A 134 6.97 -10.50 13.03
C THR A 134 7.84 -10.71 14.25
N ASP A 135 9.15 -10.45 14.15
CA ASP A 135 10.12 -10.65 15.23
C ASP A 135 11.26 -9.61 15.21
N THR A 136 12.16 -9.74 16.18
CA THR A 136 13.43 -9.03 16.24
C THR A 136 14.53 -10.05 16.49
N ILE A 137 15.30 -10.35 15.45
CA ILE A 137 16.38 -11.34 15.49
C ILE A 137 17.68 -10.66 15.95
N THR A 138 18.54 -11.43 16.60
CA THR A 138 19.92 -11.00 16.89
C THR A 138 20.87 -12.07 16.38
N ASP A 139 21.57 -11.76 15.29
CA ASP A 139 22.62 -12.61 14.75
C ASP A 139 23.97 -11.87 14.72
N ASP A 140 25.04 -12.59 15.06
CA ASP A 140 26.41 -12.07 15.19
C ASP A 140 26.57 -10.71 15.91
N GLY A 141 25.66 -10.42 16.85
CA GLY A 141 25.65 -9.20 17.66
C GLY A 141 24.98 -7.98 17.01
N VAL A 142 24.35 -8.17 15.84
CA VAL A 142 23.47 -7.21 15.17
C VAL A 142 22.03 -7.58 15.50
N THR A 143 21.21 -6.60 15.87
CA THR A 143 19.79 -6.80 16.17
C THR A 143 18.95 -6.10 15.12
N PHE A 144 18.06 -6.83 14.46
CA PHE A 144 17.27 -6.34 13.35
C PHE A 144 15.82 -6.83 13.39
N ALA A 145 14.93 -6.05 12.76
CA ALA A 145 13.55 -6.47 12.59
C ALA A 145 13.51 -7.53 11.49
N ALA A 146 12.76 -8.60 11.71
CA ALA A 146 12.60 -9.68 10.75
C ALA A 146 11.12 -10.01 10.57
N SER A 147 10.78 -10.59 9.43
CA SER A 147 9.42 -11.01 9.09
C SER A 147 9.42 -12.45 8.64
N SER A 148 8.60 -13.28 9.27
CA SER A 148 8.24 -14.62 8.82
C SER A 148 6.86 -14.65 8.16
N ASP A 149 6.38 -13.47 7.74
CA ASP A 149 5.15 -13.29 6.96
C ASP A 149 5.41 -13.40 5.46
N ASP A 150 6.66 -13.57 5.06
CA ASP A 150 7.17 -13.96 3.77
C ASP A 150 8.06 -15.19 3.98
N ALA A 151 8.12 -16.05 2.98
CA ALA A 151 8.98 -17.22 3.00
C ALA A 151 9.13 -17.78 1.58
N GLU A 152 10.24 -18.46 1.38
CA GLU A 152 10.52 -19.23 0.18
C GLU A 152 10.59 -20.73 0.49
N GLN A 153 10.12 -21.52 -0.45
CA GLN A 153 10.29 -22.97 -0.47
C GLN A 153 10.87 -23.39 -1.81
N GLU A 154 12.05 -23.99 -1.76
CA GLU A 154 12.66 -24.68 -2.88
C GLU A 154 12.27 -26.17 -2.84
N ASN A 155 11.57 -26.64 -3.88
CA ASN A 155 11.17 -28.05 -4.01
C ASN A 155 10.41 -28.60 -2.78
N ASP A 156 11.08 -29.38 -1.93
CA ASP A 156 10.55 -30.02 -0.73
C ASP A 156 11.20 -29.55 0.58
N GLU A 157 11.86 -28.38 0.57
CA GLU A 157 12.47 -27.73 1.73
C GLU A 157 12.06 -26.24 1.83
N ILE A 158 11.92 -25.71 3.05
CA ILE A 158 11.82 -24.26 3.25
C ILE A 158 13.23 -23.72 3.08
N ASP A 159 13.43 -22.88 2.07
CA ASP A 159 14.74 -22.33 1.78
C ASP A 159 15.01 -21.13 2.68
N ALA A 160 14.05 -20.19 2.73
CA ALA A 160 14.21 -18.98 3.52
C ALA A 160 12.92 -18.52 4.26
N LEU A 161 13.10 -17.97 5.47
CA LEU A 161 12.05 -17.30 6.26
C LEU A 161 12.31 -15.81 6.47
N PHE A 162 13.58 -15.39 6.41
CA PHE A 162 14.04 -14.03 6.63
C PHE A 162 15.10 -13.81 5.55
N ASP A 163 14.63 -13.56 4.33
CA ASP A 163 15.44 -13.24 3.16
C ASP A 163 15.03 -11.83 2.71
N ASP A 164 15.88 -11.06 2.01
CA ASP A 164 15.52 -9.76 1.44
C ASP A 164 14.88 -9.89 0.03
N ASP A 165 14.99 -11.05 -0.61
CA ASP A 165 14.24 -11.42 -1.82
C ASP A 165 13.69 -12.85 -1.76
N ILE A 166 12.66 -13.12 -2.57
CA ILE A 166 11.98 -14.41 -2.61
C ILE A 166 11.48 -14.71 -4.02
N ASP A 167 11.36 -16.00 -4.28
CA ASP A 167 11.16 -16.53 -5.61
C ASP A 167 9.86 -17.30 -5.77
N ALA A 168 9.25 -17.11 -6.94
CA ALA A 168 8.16 -17.96 -7.40
C ALA A 168 8.34 -18.31 -8.87
N GLY A 169 8.36 -19.60 -9.17
CA GLY A 169 8.47 -20.07 -10.54
C GLY A 169 9.30 -21.34 -10.65
N TRP A 170 10.06 -21.41 -11.73
CA TRP A 170 10.80 -22.61 -12.06
C TRP A 170 12.20 -22.22 -12.55
N GLU A 171 13.20 -22.74 -11.85
CA GLU A 171 14.58 -22.70 -12.27
C GLU A 171 14.86 -23.85 -13.22
N GLY A 172 15.41 -23.48 -14.37
CA GLY A 172 15.22 -24.29 -15.55
C GLY A 172 16.35 -25.18 -15.98
N GLU A 173 17.53 -24.90 -15.45
CA GLU A 173 18.78 -25.43 -15.97
C GLU A 173 18.73 -26.96 -15.99
N PRO A 174 19.14 -27.63 -17.09
CA PRO A 174 18.93 -29.07 -17.23
C PRO A 174 19.48 -29.91 -16.08
N ASP A 175 20.57 -29.44 -15.46
CA ASP A 175 21.25 -30.07 -14.34
C ASP A 175 20.75 -29.60 -12.96
N ASP A 176 19.91 -28.56 -12.90
CA ASP A 176 19.45 -27.88 -11.67
C ASP A 176 17.99 -27.38 -11.85
N GLN A 177 17.05 -28.31 -11.74
CA GLN A 177 15.62 -28.04 -11.98
C GLN A 177 14.89 -27.88 -10.66
N ASN A 178 14.63 -26.64 -10.26
CA ASN A 178 13.98 -26.33 -8.99
C ASN A 178 12.62 -25.68 -9.21
N ILE A 179 11.67 -26.00 -8.33
CA ILE A 179 10.38 -25.33 -8.27
C ILE A 179 10.39 -24.44 -7.04
N LEU A 180 10.33 -23.13 -7.27
CA LEU A 180 10.32 -22.13 -6.22
C LEU A 180 8.88 -21.74 -5.91
N THR A 181 8.54 -21.75 -4.62
CA THR A 181 7.22 -21.43 -4.09
C THR A 181 7.35 -20.34 -3.05
N ALA A 182 6.83 -19.15 -3.35
CA ALA A 182 6.75 -18.06 -2.38
C ALA A 182 5.47 -18.13 -1.54
N GLY A 183 5.60 -17.77 -0.27
CA GLY A 183 4.52 -17.53 0.67
C GLY A 183 4.46 -16.05 1.02
N LEU A 184 3.28 -15.43 0.95
CA LEU A 184 3.08 -14.01 1.30
C LEU A 184 1.89 -13.85 2.22
N ARG A 185 2.09 -13.36 3.44
CA ARG A 185 1.07 -13.21 4.48
C ARG A 185 0.87 -11.75 4.86
N PHE A 186 -0.39 -11.33 4.78
CA PHE A 186 -0.81 -9.98 5.12
C PHE A 186 -1.73 -10.02 6.33
N ARG A 187 -1.32 -9.33 7.41
CA ARG A 187 -2.06 -9.25 8.68
C ARG A 187 -2.98 -8.03 8.76
N GLY A 188 -3.94 -8.06 9.68
CA GLY A 188 -4.75 -6.88 9.98
C GLY A 188 -5.72 -6.55 8.85
N ILE A 189 -6.20 -7.55 8.11
CA ILE A 189 -7.12 -7.36 7.00
C ILE A 189 -8.48 -6.98 7.56
N ASN A 190 -8.70 -5.67 7.71
CA ASN A 190 -9.91 -5.11 8.30
C ASN A 190 -11.09 -5.07 7.31
N ILE A 191 -11.34 -6.21 6.66
CA ILE A 191 -12.45 -6.42 5.74
C ILE A 191 -13.50 -7.28 6.44
N PRO A 192 -14.76 -6.81 6.55
CA PRO A 192 -15.83 -7.59 7.13
C PRO A 192 -16.05 -8.92 6.41
N ARG A 193 -16.49 -9.93 7.16
CA ARG A 193 -16.98 -11.19 6.59
C ARG A 193 -18.09 -10.92 5.57
N GLU A 194 -18.05 -11.65 4.46
CA GLU A 194 -19.01 -11.51 3.33
C GLU A 194 -19.00 -10.13 2.66
N ALA A 195 -17.97 -9.30 2.86
CA ALA A 195 -17.74 -8.15 1.99
C ALA A 195 -17.58 -8.62 0.54
N VAL A 196 -18.09 -7.83 -0.40
CA VAL A 196 -17.93 -8.08 -1.83
C VAL A 196 -16.57 -7.55 -2.22
N ILE A 197 -15.68 -8.42 -2.71
CA ILE A 197 -14.36 -8.01 -3.20
C ILE A 197 -14.51 -7.58 -4.66
N ASP A 198 -14.30 -6.30 -4.92
CA ASP A 198 -14.43 -5.72 -6.26
C ASP A 198 -13.18 -5.97 -7.11
N SER A 199 -12.00 -5.87 -6.50
CA SER A 199 -10.72 -6.27 -7.08
C SER A 199 -9.68 -6.46 -5.98
N ALA A 200 -8.69 -7.33 -6.22
CA ALA A 200 -7.54 -7.49 -5.33
C ALA A 200 -6.29 -7.85 -6.13
N TYR A 201 -5.13 -7.38 -5.72
CA TYR A 201 -3.85 -7.80 -6.30
C TYR A 201 -2.72 -7.59 -5.30
N ILE A 202 -1.64 -8.33 -5.50
CA ILE A 202 -0.38 -8.12 -4.79
C ILE A 202 0.51 -7.26 -5.70
N LEU A 203 1.08 -6.19 -5.14
CA LEU A 203 2.15 -5.40 -5.72
C LEU A 203 3.47 -5.93 -5.18
N VAL A 204 4.39 -6.26 -6.09
CA VAL A 204 5.76 -6.70 -5.80
C VAL A 204 6.74 -5.81 -6.55
N PHE A 205 8.01 -5.82 -6.15
CA PHE A 205 9.10 -5.18 -6.88
C PHE A 205 10.09 -6.26 -7.27
N SER A 206 10.52 -6.26 -8.53
CA SER A 206 11.46 -7.25 -9.04
C SER A 206 12.84 -7.10 -8.39
N HIS A 207 13.41 -8.21 -7.93
CA HIS A 207 14.80 -8.23 -7.44
C HIS A 207 15.80 -8.40 -8.59
N GLU A 208 15.39 -9.05 -9.68
CA GLU A 208 16.17 -9.17 -10.91
C GLU A 208 15.44 -8.70 -12.17
N ALA A 209 16.23 -8.38 -13.21
CA ALA A 209 15.69 -8.10 -14.53
C ALA A 209 15.50 -9.39 -15.33
N LYS A 210 14.31 -9.60 -15.90
CA LYS A 210 13.99 -10.75 -16.76
C LYS A 210 13.51 -10.31 -18.14
N THR A 211 13.85 -11.09 -19.16
CA THR A 211 13.48 -10.81 -20.55
C THR A 211 12.10 -11.39 -20.90
N ALA A 212 11.60 -11.08 -22.09
CA ALA A 212 10.30 -11.59 -22.56
C ALA A 212 10.36 -13.06 -22.99
N GLU A 213 11.58 -13.59 -23.17
CA GLU A 213 11.85 -14.99 -23.44
C GLU A 213 11.68 -15.87 -22.19
N ASP A 214 11.82 -15.28 -20.99
CA ASP A 214 11.93 -15.97 -19.71
C ASP A 214 10.55 -16.14 -19.05
N VAL A 215 9.59 -16.76 -19.75
CA VAL A 215 8.18 -16.78 -19.31
C VAL A 215 8.01 -17.59 -18.02
N ALA A 216 7.55 -16.96 -16.94
CA ALA A 216 7.20 -17.62 -15.69
C ALA A 216 5.73 -18.06 -15.66
N ARG A 217 5.45 -19.22 -15.05
CA ARG A 217 4.09 -19.69 -14.79
C ARG A 217 3.92 -19.96 -13.30
N ILE A 218 3.12 -19.12 -12.64
CA ILE A 218 2.91 -19.15 -11.19
C ILE A 218 1.42 -19.34 -10.93
N THR A 219 1.03 -20.43 -10.28
CA THR A 219 -0.35 -20.60 -9.80
C THR A 219 -0.52 -19.99 -8.41
N ILE A 220 -1.36 -18.98 -8.30
CA ILE A 220 -1.65 -18.27 -7.05
C ILE A 220 -2.93 -18.83 -6.42
N ALA A 221 -2.85 -19.17 -5.14
CA ALA A 221 -3.98 -19.47 -4.27
C ALA A 221 -3.80 -18.78 -2.91
N ALA A 222 -4.85 -18.75 -2.08
CA ALA A 222 -4.71 -18.37 -0.68
C ALA A 222 -4.82 -19.59 0.23
N GLU A 223 -4.27 -19.50 1.44
CA GLU A 223 -4.48 -20.49 2.48
C GLU A 223 -5.96 -20.51 2.91
N ALA A 224 -6.58 -21.68 2.88
CA ALA A 224 -7.96 -21.91 3.26
C ALA A 224 -8.12 -22.07 4.79
N THR A 225 -7.70 -21.05 5.53
CA THR A 225 -7.91 -20.92 6.98
C THR A 225 -8.57 -19.58 7.32
N ASP A 226 -9.18 -19.48 8.50
CA ASP A 226 -9.90 -18.27 8.90
C ASP A 226 -8.96 -17.14 9.29
N ASN A 227 -7.81 -17.48 9.88
CA ASN A 227 -6.72 -16.58 10.23
C ASN A 227 -5.40 -17.31 10.00
N ALA A 228 -4.79 -17.06 8.85
CA ALA A 228 -3.56 -17.74 8.46
C ALA A 228 -2.46 -17.53 9.51
N GLN A 229 -1.70 -18.58 9.81
CA GLN A 229 -0.51 -18.47 10.67
C GLN A 229 0.70 -18.02 9.83
N THR A 230 1.71 -17.47 10.49
CA THR A 230 3.00 -17.09 9.88
C THR A 230 3.72 -18.33 9.32
N PHE A 231 4.72 -18.16 8.45
CA PHE A 231 5.55 -19.24 7.92
C PHE A 231 6.54 -19.77 8.96
N THR A 232 6.89 -21.05 8.85
CA THR A 232 7.80 -21.76 9.75
C THR A 232 8.61 -22.77 8.95
N GLU A 233 9.82 -23.09 9.41
CA GLU A 233 10.72 -24.04 8.74
C GLU A 233 10.16 -25.48 8.71
N ASP A 234 9.25 -25.82 9.64
CA ASP A 234 8.74 -27.18 9.80
C ASP A 234 7.50 -27.51 8.96
N MET A 235 6.98 -26.56 8.18
CA MET A 235 5.80 -26.75 7.35
C MET A 235 5.98 -26.12 5.97
N LEU A 236 6.04 -26.96 4.94
CA LEU A 236 6.10 -26.52 3.54
C LEU A 236 4.93 -25.60 3.18
N ILE A 237 5.23 -24.53 2.47
CA ILE A 237 4.26 -23.54 1.95
C ILE A 237 3.24 -24.26 1.05
N SER A 238 3.73 -25.18 0.21
CA SER A 238 2.95 -25.98 -0.73
C SER A 238 1.97 -26.97 -0.08
N ASP A 239 2.24 -27.38 1.17
CA ASP A 239 1.40 -28.28 1.96
C ASP A 239 0.25 -27.57 2.69
N ARG A 240 0.26 -26.23 2.70
CA ARG A 240 -0.83 -25.45 3.30
C ARG A 240 -2.17 -25.75 2.60
N PRO A 241 -3.27 -25.88 3.37
CA PRO A 241 -4.60 -26.05 2.77
C PRO A 241 -4.91 -24.81 1.94
N ARG A 242 -5.34 -24.98 0.69
CA ARG A 242 -5.57 -23.88 -0.25
C ARG A 242 -7.04 -23.66 -0.57
N THR A 243 -7.38 -22.44 -0.97
CA THR A 243 -8.67 -22.11 -1.57
C THR A 243 -8.94 -22.98 -2.80
N ASN A 244 -10.21 -23.22 -3.11
CA ASN A 244 -10.60 -23.85 -4.37
C ASN A 244 -10.40 -22.90 -5.55
N ALA A 245 -10.63 -21.60 -5.33
CA ALA A 245 -10.23 -20.56 -6.25
C ALA A 245 -8.71 -20.49 -6.32
N SER A 246 -8.17 -20.54 -7.54
CA SER A 246 -6.79 -20.26 -7.87
C SER A 246 -6.73 -19.54 -9.21
N LEU A 247 -5.58 -18.91 -9.49
CA LEU A 247 -5.36 -18.14 -10.69
C LEU A 247 -3.95 -18.43 -11.21
N LEU A 248 -3.82 -18.68 -12.51
CA LEU A 248 -2.52 -18.69 -13.18
C LEU A 248 -2.08 -17.25 -13.46
N TRP A 249 -0.92 -16.88 -12.95
CA TRP A 249 -0.15 -15.72 -13.37
C TRP A 249 0.92 -16.20 -14.36
N GLU A 250 0.69 -15.90 -15.64
CA GLU A 250 1.68 -16.09 -16.70
C GLU A 250 2.41 -14.77 -16.89
N VAL A 251 3.68 -14.71 -16.49
CA VAL A 251 4.53 -13.52 -16.57
C VAL A 251 5.35 -13.61 -17.85
N ALA A 252 4.86 -13.00 -18.91
CA ALA A 252 5.51 -13.01 -20.22
C ALA A 252 6.10 -11.64 -20.59
N GLU A 253 5.73 -10.61 -19.84
CA GLU A 253 6.31 -9.28 -19.95
C GLU A 253 7.72 -9.24 -19.33
N PRO A 254 8.63 -8.41 -19.89
CA PRO A 254 9.94 -8.19 -19.30
C PRO A 254 9.81 -7.45 -17.97
N TRP A 255 10.68 -7.79 -17.02
CA TRP A 255 10.84 -7.12 -15.74
C TRP A 255 12.16 -6.36 -15.74
N GLY A 256 12.12 -5.09 -15.31
CA GLY A 256 13.35 -4.34 -15.05
C GLY A 256 13.89 -4.68 -13.66
N LEU A 257 15.06 -4.17 -13.33
CA LEU A 257 15.59 -4.26 -11.97
C LEU A 257 14.81 -3.29 -11.06
N TRP A 258 14.32 -3.75 -9.90
CA TRP A 258 13.57 -2.96 -8.91
C TRP A 258 12.32 -2.25 -9.46
N THR A 259 11.66 -2.85 -10.45
CA THR A 259 10.46 -2.29 -11.05
C THR A 259 9.19 -2.85 -10.43
N PRO A 260 8.12 -2.05 -10.27
CA PRO A 260 6.88 -2.51 -9.68
C PRO A 260 6.07 -3.38 -10.64
N HIS A 261 5.61 -4.55 -10.16
CA HIS A 261 4.74 -5.47 -10.88
C HIS A 261 3.53 -5.86 -10.03
N ARG A 262 2.42 -6.20 -10.68
CA ARG A 262 1.21 -6.65 -9.97
C ARG A 262 0.74 -7.99 -10.49
N THR A 263 0.22 -8.80 -9.58
CA THR A 263 -0.52 -10.00 -9.95
C THR A 263 -1.76 -9.63 -10.77
N PRO A 264 -2.36 -10.57 -11.53
CA PRO A 264 -3.70 -10.37 -12.05
C PRO A 264 -4.73 -10.38 -10.91
N ASP A 265 -5.99 -10.11 -11.23
CA ASP A 265 -7.03 -9.90 -10.21
C ASP A 265 -7.29 -11.17 -9.36
N LEU A 266 -6.99 -11.06 -8.07
CA LEU A 266 -7.14 -12.09 -7.04
C LEU A 266 -8.50 -12.00 -6.32
N SER A 267 -9.43 -11.17 -6.79
CA SER A 267 -10.73 -10.94 -6.15
C SER A 267 -11.45 -12.24 -5.78
N HIS A 268 -11.48 -13.24 -6.67
CA HIS A 268 -12.12 -14.53 -6.40
C HIS A 268 -11.44 -15.36 -5.28
N ILE A 269 -10.11 -15.27 -5.19
CA ILE A 269 -9.32 -15.96 -4.15
C ILE A 269 -9.60 -15.30 -2.80
N VAL A 270 -9.49 -13.97 -2.73
CA VAL A 270 -9.77 -13.21 -1.49
C VAL A 270 -11.24 -13.37 -1.09
N GLN A 271 -12.16 -13.38 -2.05
CA GLN A 271 -13.59 -13.57 -1.81
C GLN A 271 -13.88 -14.92 -1.12
N GLU A 272 -13.18 -16.00 -1.50
CA GLU A 272 -13.33 -17.29 -0.83
C GLU A 272 -12.89 -17.21 0.64
N VAL A 273 -11.77 -16.54 0.94
CA VAL A 273 -11.25 -16.39 2.31
C VAL A 273 -12.17 -15.54 3.18
N VAL A 274 -12.62 -14.37 2.71
CA VAL A 274 -13.50 -13.49 3.50
C VAL A 274 -14.93 -14.03 3.67
N ASN A 275 -15.32 -15.04 2.88
CA ASN A 275 -16.62 -15.73 2.99
C ASN A 275 -16.62 -16.86 4.01
N ARG A 276 -15.44 -17.32 4.47
CA ARG A 276 -15.33 -18.41 5.43
C ARG A 276 -16.11 -18.11 6.70
N GLU A 277 -16.70 -19.14 7.31
CA GLU A 277 -17.59 -18.97 8.47
C GLU A 277 -16.87 -18.33 9.68
N GLY A 278 -15.59 -18.65 9.89
CA GLY A 278 -14.79 -18.10 10.98
C GLY A 278 -14.01 -16.84 10.64
N TRP A 279 -14.12 -16.29 9.42
CA TRP A 279 -13.43 -15.05 9.07
C TRP A 279 -13.90 -13.88 9.93
N GLN A 280 -12.93 -13.13 10.46
CA GLN A 280 -13.15 -11.93 11.27
C GLN A 280 -12.28 -10.79 10.72
N ALA A 281 -12.80 -9.57 10.73
CA ALA A 281 -12.02 -8.40 10.35
C ALA A 281 -10.80 -8.25 11.28
N GLY A 282 -9.62 -8.10 10.68
CA GLY A 282 -8.33 -8.09 11.35
C GLY A 282 -7.55 -9.41 11.24
N ASN A 283 -8.19 -10.49 10.77
CA ASN A 283 -7.50 -11.75 10.47
C ASN A 283 -6.47 -11.57 9.34
N ALA A 284 -5.55 -12.52 9.24
CA ALA A 284 -4.54 -12.56 8.20
C ALA A 284 -4.95 -13.45 7.02
N ILE A 285 -4.51 -13.06 5.82
CA ILE A 285 -4.56 -13.88 4.60
C ILE A 285 -3.13 -14.24 4.23
N ALA A 286 -2.86 -15.52 4.00
CA ALA A 286 -1.62 -15.98 3.38
C ALA A 286 -1.91 -16.42 1.95
N PHE A 287 -1.06 -16.01 1.01
CA PHE A 287 -1.03 -16.45 -0.37
C PHE A 287 0.10 -17.45 -0.56
N VAL A 288 -0.12 -18.37 -1.50
CA VAL A 288 0.81 -19.40 -1.90
C VAL A 288 0.99 -19.27 -3.41
N LEU A 289 2.18 -18.85 -3.83
CA LEU A 289 2.56 -18.60 -5.21
C LEU A 289 3.36 -19.81 -5.70
N LEU A 290 2.71 -20.70 -6.43
CA LEU A 290 3.28 -22.01 -6.80
C LEU A 290 3.92 -21.93 -8.17
N GLY A 291 5.23 -22.11 -8.24
CA GLY A 291 5.90 -22.38 -9.51
C GLY A 291 5.34 -23.61 -10.23
N GLU A 292 5.15 -23.51 -11.55
CA GLU A 292 4.83 -24.65 -12.39
C GLU A 292 6.10 -25.19 -13.04
N ASN A 293 6.30 -26.51 -13.02
CA ASN A 293 7.37 -27.15 -13.77
C ASN A 293 7.15 -26.93 -15.28
N GLN A 294 8.05 -26.20 -15.93
CA GLN A 294 8.01 -25.88 -17.36
C GLN A 294 8.88 -26.80 -18.23
N GLY A 295 9.64 -27.70 -17.60
CA GLY A 295 10.56 -28.66 -18.23
C GLY A 295 11.86 -28.02 -18.74
N PRO A 296 12.95 -28.79 -18.90
CA PRO A 296 14.33 -28.28 -19.00
C PRO A 296 14.54 -27.12 -19.98
N SER A 297 15.31 -26.11 -19.56
CA SER A 297 15.56 -24.85 -20.28
C SER A 297 16.89 -24.26 -19.82
N GLU A 298 17.62 -23.61 -20.73
CA GLU A 298 18.84 -22.84 -20.38
C GLU A 298 18.48 -21.42 -19.89
N VAL A 299 17.26 -21.28 -19.37
CA VAL A 299 16.65 -20.00 -18.97
C VAL A 299 16.00 -20.24 -17.63
N GLU A 300 16.38 -19.40 -16.68
CA GLU A 300 15.75 -19.25 -15.38
C GLU A 300 14.44 -18.47 -15.55
N ASN A 301 13.32 -19.17 -15.36
CA ASN A 301 11.99 -18.57 -15.48
C ASN A 301 11.41 -18.20 -14.11
N ALA A 302 12.17 -18.35 -13.02
CA ALA A 302 11.75 -17.85 -11.72
C ALA A 302 11.52 -16.33 -11.79
N ARG A 303 10.72 -15.86 -10.84
CA ARG A 303 10.54 -14.44 -10.58
C ARG A 303 10.92 -14.18 -9.15
N GLU A 304 11.96 -13.39 -9.03
CA GLU A 304 12.59 -12.90 -7.83
C GLU A 304 11.98 -11.54 -7.56
N PHE A 305 11.44 -11.39 -6.36
CA PHE A 305 10.89 -10.13 -5.92
C PHE A 305 11.25 -9.85 -4.47
N GLU A 306 11.41 -8.56 -4.21
CA GLU A 306 11.77 -8.03 -2.90
C GLU A 306 10.75 -8.49 -1.85
N SER A 307 11.27 -8.89 -0.69
CA SER A 307 10.51 -9.31 0.48
C SER A 307 10.45 -8.15 1.51
N PHE A 308 10.18 -8.46 2.78
CA PHE A 308 10.51 -7.59 3.89
C PHE A 308 12.03 -7.42 4.05
N GLU A 309 12.57 -6.35 3.46
CA GLU A 309 14.00 -6.04 3.58
C GLU A 309 14.37 -5.45 4.96
N ASN A 310 15.55 -5.83 5.48
CA ASN A 310 16.16 -5.18 6.64
C ASN A 310 17.61 -4.73 6.39
N ILE A 311 17.97 -3.50 6.80
CA ILE A 311 19.30 -2.92 6.50
C ILE A 311 20.49 -3.58 7.25
N ALA A 312 20.22 -4.55 8.11
CA ALA A 312 21.17 -5.05 9.08
C ALA A 312 21.77 -6.40 8.70
N ASP A 313 21.30 -7.03 7.63
CA ASP A 313 21.86 -8.24 7.04
C ASP A 313 22.16 -8.07 5.54
N PRO A 314 23.32 -7.49 5.16
CA PRO A 314 23.64 -7.24 3.74
C PRO A 314 24.11 -8.50 2.99
N GLU A 315 24.11 -9.68 3.61
CA GLU A 315 24.47 -10.95 2.96
C GLU A 315 23.26 -11.70 2.38
N ASP A 316 22.05 -11.14 2.54
CA ASP A 316 20.74 -11.78 2.34
C ASP A 316 20.07 -11.38 1.02
N GLY A 317 20.84 -11.31 -0.07
CA GLY A 317 20.30 -11.07 -1.43
C GLY A 317 19.98 -9.61 -1.79
N GLY A 318 19.53 -8.78 -0.83
CA GLY A 318 19.09 -7.40 -1.04
C GLY A 318 20.15 -6.36 -1.48
N ASP A 319 19.72 -5.14 -1.82
CA ASP A 319 20.64 -4.04 -2.17
C ASP A 319 21.28 -3.35 -0.94
N GLY A 320 20.96 -3.86 0.26
CA GLY A 320 21.54 -3.50 1.55
C GLY A 320 21.19 -2.08 2.01
N GLN A 321 20.11 -1.48 1.48
CA GLN A 321 19.74 -0.09 1.75
C GLN A 321 18.37 0.07 2.42
N ASN A 322 17.63 -1.02 2.64
CA ASN A 322 16.28 -1.04 3.23
C ASN A 322 15.31 -0.10 2.52
N HIS A 323 14.55 -0.70 1.63
CA HIS A 323 13.55 -0.08 0.80
C HIS A 323 12.14 -0.49 1.25
N PRO A 324 11.58 0.15 2.30
CA PRO A 324 10.24 -0.15 2.78
C PRO A 324 9.15 0.10 1.73
N GLU A 325 9.44 0.83 0.67
CA GLU A 325 8.58 1.02 -0.49
C GLU A 325 8.51 -0.17 -1.45
N ARG A 326 9.48 -1.09 -1.39
CA ARG A 326 9.58 -2.30 -2.24
C ARG A 326 8.92 -3.53 -1.62
N VAL A 327 8.73 -3.52 -0.30
CA VAL A 327 8.05 -4.59 0.45
C VAL A 327 6.70 -4.94 -0.19
N PRO A 328 6.37 -6.24 -0.38
CA PRO A 328 5.13 -6.67 -1.01
C PRO A 328 3.89 -6.06 -0.33
N GLN A 329 2.92 -5.66 -1.14
CA GLN A 329 1.67 -5.05 -0.67
C GLN A 329 0.45 -5.76 -1.24
N LEU A 330 -0.50 -6.12 -0.38
CA LEU A 330 -1.82 -6.54 -0.79
C LEU A 330 -2.75 -5.33 -0.87
N ILE A 331 -3.31 -5.08 -2.06
CA ILE A 331 -4.31 -4.05 -2.30
C ILE A 331 -5.64 -4.72 -2.57
N ILE A 332 -6.67 -4.33 -1.80
CA ILE A 332 -8.04 -4.85 -1.95
C ILE A 332 -9.02 -3.69 -2.04
N PHE A 333 -9.84 -3.69 -3.09
CA PHE A 333 -11.02 -2.86 -3.23
C PHE A 333 -12.25 -3.71 -2.92
N TYR A 334 -13.10 -3.22 -2.02
CA TYR A 334 -14.27 -3.98 -1.58
C TYR A 334 -15.46 -3.09 -1.27
N THR A 335 -16.64 -3.65 -1.48
CA THR A 335 -17.92 -3.03 -1.16
C THR A 335 -18.57 -3.80 -0.02
N VAL A 336 -18.98 -3.09 1.02
CA VAL A 336 -19.77 -3.69 2.09
C VAL A 336 -21.23 -3.56 1.70
N SER A 337 -21.93 -4.69 1.52
CA SER A 337 -23.35 -4.66 1.17
C SER A 337 -24.14 -3.96 2.28
N ASP A 338 -24.96 -2.96 1.93
CA ASP A 338 -25.87 -2.21 2.81
C ASP A 338 -27.04 -3.07 3.35
N VAL A 339 -26.76 -4.28 3.83
CA VAL A 339 -27.74 -5.16 4.47
C VAL A 339 -27.39 -5.41 5.93
N VAL A 340 -26.77 -4.43 6.60
CA VAL A 340 -27.20 -4.00 7.94
C VAL A 340 -26.72 -2.57 8.12
N SER A 341 -27.68 -1.64 8.23
CA SER A 341 -27.55 -0.30 8.80
C SER A 341 -26.22 -0.03 9.51
N SER A 342 -25.31 0.70 8.85
CA SER A 342 -24.34 1.73 9.30
C SER A 342 -23.85 1.83 10.76
N VAL A 343 -24.01 0.81 11.60
CA VAL A 343 -23.66 0.81 13.03
C VAL A 343 -23.13 -0.57 13.49
N SER A 344 -23.23 -1.64 12.70
CA SER A 344 -22.91 -3.01 13.18
C SER A 344 -21.60 -3.59 12.67
N SER A 345 -21.11 -3.23 11.47
CA SER A 345 -19.80 -3.73 10.98
C SER A 345 -18.59 -3.00 11.55
N LEU A 346 -18.77 -1.78 12.07
CA LEU A 346 -17.80 -1.10 12.92
C LEU A 346 -17.87 -1.55 14.40
N ALA A 347 -18.93 -2.25 14.83
CA ALA A 347 -19.16 -2.55 16.24
C ALA A 347 -18.46 -3.82 16.77
N ALA A 348 -17.76 -4.59 15.92
CA ALA A 348 -17.07 -5.79 16.40
C ALA A 348 -15.77 -5.48 17.16
N ASN A 349 -15.10 -4.36 16.84
CA ASN A 349 -13.85 -3.92 17.49
C ASN A 349 -13.91 -2.49 18.05
N VAL A 350 -15.07 -1.82 18.00
CA VAL A 350 -15.23 -0.50 18.62
C VAL A 350 -15.53 -0.67 20.10
N LYS A 351 -14.55 -0.35 20.93
CA LYS A 351 -14.78 -0.15 22.37
C LYS A 351 -15.63 1.09 22.59
N SER A 352 -16.54 1.05 23.55
CA SER A 352 -17.34 2.23 23.90
C SER A 352 -16.52 3.18 24.77
N LEU A 353 -16.51 4.47 24.42
CA LEU A 353 -16.06 5.53 25.33
C LEU A 353 -17.25 6.09 26.14
N SER A 354 -16.96 6.74 27.27
CA SER A 354 -17.98 7.39 28.10
C SER A 354 -18.08 8.88 27.75
N LEU A 355 -19.30 9.39 27.58
CA LEU A 355 -19.61 10.81 27.39
C LEU A 355 -20.59 11.27 28.44
N TYR A 356 -20.25 12.31 29.19
CA TYR A 356 -21.18 12.90 30.15
C TYR A 356 -21.02 14.43 30.29
N PRO A 357 -22.12 15.18 30.45
CA PRO A 357 -23.51 14.72 30.35
C PRO A 357 -23.90 14.39 28.90
N ASN A 358 -24.74 13.37 28.72
CA ASN A 358 -25.31 13.00 27.44
C ASN A 358 -26.76 12.49 27.66
N PRO A 359 -27.81 13.23 27.27
CA PRO A 359 -27.79 14.44 26.46
C PRO A 359 -27.05 15.63 27.10
N ALA A 360 -26.36 16.39 26.26
CA ALA A 360 -25.52 17.51 26.63
C ALA A 360 -26.27 18.83 26.44
N SER A 361 -26.54 19.53 27.54
CA SER A 361 -27.15 20.86 27.55
C SER A 361 -26.15 21.98 27.85
N ALA A 362 -24.89 21.63 28.09
CA ALA A 362 -23.80 22.54 28.39
C ALA A 362 -22.90 22.76 27.17
N ASN A 363 -21.99 23.73 27.25
CA ASN A 363 -21.07 24.04 26.16
C ASN A 363 -19.90 23.04 26.02
N THR A 364 -19.79 22.10 26.95
CA THR A 364 -18.76 21.07 26.99
C THR A 364 -19.34 19.71 27.39
N VAL A 365 -18.71 18.64 26.92
CA VAL A 365 -18.93 17.27 27.39
C VAL A 365 -17.61 16.66 27.80
N THR A 366 -17.60 15.92 28.89
CA THR A 366 -16.43 15.16 29.31
C THR A 366 -16.38 13.85 28.53
N VAL A 367 -15.23 13.59 27.93
CA VAL A 367 -14.89 12.33 27.27
C VAL A 367 -14.00 11.53 28.22
N GLU A 368 -14.35 10.28 28.45
CA GLU A 368 -13.56 9.34 29.26
C GLU A 368 -13.19 8.10 28.44
N LEU A 369 -11.89 7.80 28.39
CA LEU A 369 -11.25 6.70 27.68
C LEU A 369 -10.61 5.71 28.68
N GLU A 370 -10.42 4.46 28.25
CA GLU A 370 -9.85 3.40 29.11
C GLU A 370 -8.35 3.62 29.41
N SER A 371 -7.59 4.23 28.50
CA SER A 371 -6.15 4.45 28.62
C SER A 371 -5.78 5.93 28.68
N ASN A 372 -4.65 6.22 29.32
CA ASN A 372 -4.07 7.55 29.53
C ASN A 372 -3.15 8.01 28.39
N GLU A 373 -3.02 7.24 27.32
CA GLU A 373 -2.20 7.57 26.15
C GLU A 373 -2.82 8.70 25.31
N ALA A 374 -2.02 9.28 24.41
CA ALA A 374 -2.50 10.30 23.47
C ALA A 374 -3.66 9.77 22.60
N SER A 375 -4.62 10.62 22.29
CA SER A 375 -5.78 10.28 21.47
C SER A 375 -6.16 11.39 20.50
N ASP A 376 -6.59 10.98 19.30
CA ASP A 376 -7.16 11.88 18.30
C ASP A 376 -8.68 11.72 18.29
N ILE A 377 -9.38 12.82 18.51
CA ILE A 377 -10.84 12.88 18.66
C ILE A 377 -11.43 13.55 17.43
N ARG A 378 -12.42 12.90 16.83
CA ARG A 378 -13.16 13.40 15.67
C ARG A 378 -14.65 13.38 15.97
N LEU A 379 -15.32 14.48 15.66
CA LEU A 379 -16.76 14.61 15.86
C LEU A 379 -17.44 14.67 14.49
N TYR A 380 -18.44 13.82 14.27
CA TYR A 380 -19.21 13.77 13.02
C TYR A 380 -20.68 14.09 13.25
N ASN A 381 -21.34 14.70 12.27
CA ASN A 381 -22.80 14.79 12.25
C ASN A 381 -23.45 13.50 11.71
N THR A 382 -24.79 13.44 11.67
CA THR A 382 -25.52 12.27 11.15
C THR A 382 -25.33 12.00 9.65
N GLN A 383 -24.78 12.95 8.90
CA GLN A 383 -24.43 12.80 7.48
C GLN A 383 -22.96 12.36 7.28
N GLY A 384 -22.23 12.09 8.37
CA GLY A 384 -20.81 11.69 8.30
C GLY A 384 -19.85 12.85 8.08
N GLN A 385 -20.31 14.11 8.08
CA GLN A 385 -19.43 15.26 7.92
C GLN A 385 -18.66 15.50 9.20
N LEU A 386 -17.34 15.70 9.07
CA LEU A 386 -16.45 16.03 10.18
C LEU A 386 -16.71 17.48 10.66
N MET A 387 -17.13 17.60 11.91
CA MET A 387 -17.50 18.85 12.56
C MET A 387 -16.34 19.44 13.38
N SER A 388 -15.52 18.59 14.00
CA SER A 388 -14.42 19.01 14.87
C SER A 388 -13.34 17.94 14.97
N ILE A 389 -12.10 18.39 15.20
CA ILE A 389 -10.96 17.55 15.54
C ILE A 389 -10.32 18.11 16.81
N LEU A 390 -9.99 17.25 17.76
CA LEU A 390 -9.23 17.59 18.95
C LEU A 390 -8.13 16.54 19.15
N ARG A 391 -6.90 16.99 19.39
CA ARG A 391 -5.83 16.12 19.89
C ARG A 391 -5.75 16.26 21.40
N HIS A 392 -5.68 15.12 22.08
CA HIS A 392 -5.51 15.05 23.52
C HIS A 392 -4.23 14.27 23.82
N ASP A 393 -3.22 14.94 24.39
CA ASP A 393 -1.86 14.40 24.44
C ASP A 393 -1.67 13.32 25.52
N PHE A 394 -2.40 13.37 26.65
CA PHE A 394 -2.33 12.37 27.72
C PHE A 394 -3.47 12.51 28.75
N GLY A 395 -3.88 11.40 29.36
CA GLY A 395 -4.88 11.32 30.43
C GLY A 395 -6.20 10.68 30.00
N GLN A 396 -6.89 10.02 30.93
CA GLN A 396 -8.12 9.26 30.63
C GLN A 396 -9.36 10.15 30.42
N GLN A 397 -9.35 11.40 30.91
CA GLN A 397 -10.49 12.30 30.83
C GLN A 397 -10.09 13.67 30.29
N PHE A 398 -10.94 14.24 29.44
CA PHE A 398 -10.79 15.61 28.93
C PHE A 398 -12.15 16.19 28.51
N ASP A 399 -12.22 17.52 28.40
CA ASP A 399 -13.44 18.22 27.99
C ASP A 399 -13.43 18.52 26.50
N LEU A 400 -14.47 18.07 25.81
CA LEU A 400 -14.77 18.39 24.42
C LEU A 400 -15.71 19.60 24.35
N ASN A 401 -15.28 20.66 23.67
CA ASN A 401 -16.10 21.85 23.46
C ASN A 401 -17.14 21.62 22.35
N ILE A 402 -18.41 21.81 22.69
CA ILE A 402 -19.56 21.60 21.80
C ILE A 402 -20.38 22.88 21.53
N ASN A 403 -19.89 24.05 21.98
CA ASN A 403 -20.59 25.33 21.86
C ASN A 403 -20.90 25.75 20.41
N HIS A 404 -20.13 25.22 19.44
CA HIS A 404 -20.27 25.53 18.02
C HIS A 404 -21.26 24.61 17.30
N LEU A 405 -21.81 23.59 17.99
CA LEU A 405 -22.67 22.60 17.39
C LEU A 405 -24.14 23.00 17.49
N PRO A 406 -24.90 22.94 16.38
CA PRO A 406 -26.36 22.97 16.44
C PRO A 406 -26.92 21.83 17.30
N LYS A 407 -28.12 22.01 17.85
CA LYS A 407 -28.86 20.95 18.53
C LYS A 407 -29.09 19.77 17.58
N GLY A 408 -28.81 18.56 18.03
CA GLY A 408 -28.86 17.38 17.16
C GLY A 408 -28.08 16.18 17.68
N ILE A 409 -27.97 15.17 16.82
CA ILE A 409 -27.23 13.94 17.10
C ILE A 409 -25.87 14.02 16.41
N TYR A 410 -24.83 13.63 17.12
CA TYR A 410 -23.46 13.57 16.65
C TYR A 410 -22.82 12.25 17.07
N PHE A 411 -21.67 11.93 16.46
CA PHE A 411 -20.85 10.78 16.82
C PHE A 411 -19.45 11.28 17.18
N VAL A 412 -18.99 10.95 18.39
CA VAL A 412 -17.62 11.18 18.84
C VAL A 412 -16.83 9.91 18.57
N GLN A 413 -15.81 10.01 17.74
CA GLN A 413 -14.81 8.98 17.51
C GLN A 413 -13.52 9.37 18.24
N ALA A 414 -12.91 8.44 18.96
CA ALA A 414 -11.56 8.58 19.48
C ALA A 414 -10.67 7.48 18.88
N THR A 415 -9.44 7.81 18.50
CA THR A 415 -8.43 6.85 18.07
C THR A 415 -7.25 6.89 19.03
N GLN A 416 -6.88 5.74 19.58
CA GLN A 416 -5.77 5.58 20.53
C GLN A 416 -5.13 4.20 20.32
N ASN A 417 -3.81 4.14 20.05
CA ASN A 417 -3.06 2.89 19.81
C ASN A 417 -3.73 1.95 18.79
N ASN A 418 -4.12 2.49 17.62
CA ASN A 418 -4.88 1.81 16.57
C ASN A 418 -6.24 1.23 17.01
N GLN A 419 -6.70 1.49 18.24
CA GLN A 419 -8.05 1.20 18.69
C GLN A 419 -8.95 2.39 18.41
N VAL A 420 -10.15 2.11 17.91
CA VAL A 420 -11.17 3.11 17.61
C VAL A 420 -12.31 2.96 18.60
N TYR A 421 -12.67 4.07 19.23
CA TYR A 421 -13.80 4.17 20.15
C TYR A 421 -14.85 5.08 19.52
N ILE A 422 -16.13 4.73 19.63
CA ILE A 422 -17.23 5.56 19.11
C ILE A 422 -18.33 5.65 20.16
N GLN A 423 -18.86 6.85 20.35
CA GLN A 423 -20.04 7.08 21.17
C GLN A 423 -20.97 8.11 20.54
N LYS A 424 -22.27 7.86 20.64
CA LYS A 424 -23.30 8.81 20.21
C LYS A 424 -23.39 9.96 21.22
N LEU A 425 -23.38 11.19 20.73
CA LEU A 425 -23.63 12.41 21.50
C LEU A 425 -24.96 13.04 21.09
N ILE A 426 -25.77 13.45 22.06
CA ILE A 426 -27.00 14.23 21.84
C ILE A 426 -26.77 15.63 22.40
N VAL A 427 -26.90 16.67 21.57
CA VAL A 427 -26.78 18.09 21.98
C VAL A 427 -28.17 18.72 22.02
N GLU A 428 -28.54 19.27 23.18
CA GLU A 428 -29.91 19.76 23.49
C GLU A 428 -30.14 21.26 23.46
#